data_AF-A0A967KG92-F1
#
_entry.id   AF-A0A967KG92-F1
#
_cell.length_a   1.000
_cell.length_b   1.000
_cell.length_c   1.000
_cell.angle_alpha   90.00
_cell.angle_beta   90.00
_cell.angle_gamma   90.00
#
_symmetry.space_group_name_H-M   'P 1'
#
loop_
_entity.id
_entity.type
_entity.pdbx_description
1 polymer ?
#
loop_
_entity_poly.entity_id
_entity_poly.type
_entity_poly.pdbx_seq_one_letter_code
_entity_poly.pdbx_strand_id
1 'polypeptide(L)' 'KGYVAWDDNLDGRRPGILVVHEWWGQNEYAQRRARMLAELGYTGMALDMYGDGKVASDPDEAGQFMNAL' A
#
# COMPACT_ATOMS: atom_id res chain seq x y z
N LYS A 1 2.55 9.25 -2.21
CA LYS A 1 3.55 8.68 -1.26
C LYS A 1 3.66 7.17 -1.50
N GLY A 2 4.50 6.43 -0.80
CA GLY A 2 4.56 4.97 -0.98
C GLY A 2 5.11 4.33 0.28
N TYR A 3 4.62 3.14 0.61
CA TYR A 3 5.10 2.37 1.75
C TYR A 3 5.73 1.08 1.24
N VAL A 4 6.97 0.82 1.61
CA VAL A 4 7.70 -0.40 1.20
C VAL A 4 8.08 -1.17 2.46
N ALA A 5 7.89 -2.49 2.42
CA ALA A 5 8.26 -3.42 3.47
C ALA A 5 9.07 -4.59 2.89
N TRP A 6 10.13 -4.96 3.57
CA TRP A 6 10.96 -6.12 3.29
C TRP A 6 11.53 -6.65 4.62
N ASP A 7 11.83 -7.95 4.68
CA ASP A 7 12.50 -8.55 5.84
C ASP A 7 14.02 -8.35 5.75
N ASP A 8 14.63 -7.58 6.65
CA ASP A 8 16.07 -7.31 6.66
C ASP A 8 16.95 -8.53 6.97
N ASN A 9 16.36 -9.64 7.43
CA ASN A 9 17.11 -10.87 7.76
C ASN A 9 17.37 -11.79 6.56
N LEU A 10 16.74 -11.52 5.42
CA LEU A 10 16.92 -12.33 4.21
C LEU A 10 17.96 -11.67 3.29
N ASP A 11 18.89 -12.45 2.75
CA ASP A 11 19.88 -11.91 1.81
C ASP A 11 19.41 -12.07 0.35
N GLY A 12 19.95 -11.22 -0.54
CA GLY A 12 19.76 -11.34 -1.98
C GLY A 12 18.48 -10.71 -2.55
N ARG A 13 18.30 -10.87 -3.87
CA ARG A 13 17.15 -10.29 -4.61
C ARG A 13 15.88 -11.09 -4.34
N ARG A 14 14.76 -10.38 -4.24
CA ARG A 14 13.44 -10.96 -3.97
C ARG A 14 12.40 -10.43 -4.96
N PRO A 15 11.33 -11.18 -5.25
CA PRO A 15 10.26 -10.68 -6.08
C PRO A 15 9.55 -9.50 -5.39
N GLY A 16 9.27 -8.45 -6.16
CA GLY A 16 8.50 -7.30 -5.71
C GLY A 16 7.01 -7.49 -5.98
N ILE A 17 6.17 -7.15 -5.01
CA ILE A 17 4.70 -7.20 -5.13
C ILE A 17 4.13 -5.82 -4.79
N LEU A 18 3.32 -5.29 -5.71
CA LEU A 18 2.60 -4.04 -5.51
C LEU A 18 1.22 -4.33 -4.88
N VAL A 19 0.90 -3.61 -3.82
CA VAL A 19 -0.40 -3.60 -3.16
C VAL A 19 -1.11 -2.32 -3.55
N VAL A 20 -2.15 -2.45 -4.36
CA VAL A 20 -3.06 -1.35 -4.71
C VAL A 20 -4.13 -1.28 -3.63
N HIS A 21 -4.27 -0.10 -3.01
CA HIS A 21 -5.28 0.10 -1.98
C HIS A 21 -6.70 0.08 -2.55
N GLU A 22 -7.67 -0.19 -1.68
CA GLU A 22 -9.09 0.00 -2.01
C GLU A 22 -9.49 1.48 -2.03
N TRP A 23 -10.78 1.77 -2.22
CA TRP A 23 -11.34 3.12 -2.33
C TRP A 23 -11.04 4.08 -1.17
N TRP A 24 -10.58 3.58 -0.02
CA TRP A 24 -10.18 4.41 1.13
C TRP A 24 -8.82 5.09 0.97
N GLY A 25 -8.01 4.75 -0.03
CA GLY A 25 -6.64 5.26 -0.12
C GLY A 25 -5.61 4.40 0.61
N GLN A 26 -4.36 4.86 0.61
CA GLN A 26 -3.21 4.12 1.15
C GLN A 26 -3.19 4.14 2.69
N ASN A 27 -4.07 3.35 3.31
CA ASN A 27 -4.23 3.30 4.76
C ASN A 27 -3.37 2.22 5.45
N GLU A 28 -3.50 2.12 6.77
CA GLU A 28 -2.80 1.13 7.59
C GLU A 28 -3.11 -0.33 7.18
N TYR A 29 -4.31 -0.58 6.65
CA TYR A 29 -4.65 -1.89 6.11
C TYR A 29 -3.78 -2.24 4.91
N ALA A 30 -3.64 -1.34 3.93
CA ALA A 30 -2.78 -1.53 2.78
C ALA A 30 -1.30 -1.71 3.20
N GLN A 31 -0.82 -0.93 4.17
CA GLN A 31 0.53 -1.07 4.73
C GLN A 31 0.74 -2.42 5.40
N ARG A 32 -0.23 -2.88 6.19
CA ARG A 32 -0.19 -4.21 6.83
C ARG A 32 -0.10 -5.33 5.80
N ARG A 33 -0.81 -5.24 4.68
CA ARG A 33 -0.70 -6.23 3.59
C ARG A 33 0.70 -6.25 2.98
N ALA A 34 1.35 -5.10 2.80
CA ALA A 34 2.74 -5.04 2.34
C ALA A 34 3.70 -5.70 3.35
N ARG A 35 3.49 -5.49 4.66
CA ARG A 35 4.28 -6.17 5.71
C ARG A 35 4.09 -7.68 5.73
N MET A 36 2.86 -8.17 5.59
CA MET A 36 2.59 -9.61 5.51
C MET A 36 3.28 -10.26 4.30
N LEU A 37 3.40 -9.55 3.18
CA LEU A 37 4.16 -10.04 2.02
C LEU A 37 5.66 -10.10 2.32
N ALA A 38 6.18 -9.11 3.06
CA ALA A 38 7.56 -9.12 3.51
C ALA A 38 7.87 -10.31 4.42
N GLU A 39 6.97 -10.64 5.36
CA GLU A 39 7.07 -11.81 6.24
C GLU A 39 7.07 -13.14 5.47
N LEU A 40 6.53 -13.17 4.25
CA LEU A 40 6.56 -14.34 3.35
C LEU A 40 7.79 -14.37 2.44
N GLY A 41 8.74 -13.45 2.60
CA GLY A 41 9.99 -13.39 1.85
C GLY A 41 9.94 -12.54 0.57
N TYR A 42 8.86 -11.78 0.35
CA TYR A 42 8.76 -10.84 -0.78
C TYR A 42 9.25 -9.44 -0.39
N THR A 43 9.32 -8.53 -1.37
CA THR A 43 9.32 -7.08 -1.11
C THR A 43 7.92 -6.56 -1.41
N GLY A 44 7.18 -6.14 -0.38
CA GLY A 44 5.83 -5.59 -0.54
C GLY A 44 5.85 -4.07 -0.63
N MET A 45 5.14 -3.48 -1.59
CA MET A 45 4.97 -2.03 -1.70
C MET A 45 3.50 -1.65 -1.79
N ALA A 46 2.98 -0.93 -0.80
CA ALA A 46 1.67 -0.31 -0.87
C ALA A 46 1.76 1.03 -1.60
N LEU A 47 1.08 1.10 -2.74
CA LEU A 47 1.00 2.28 -3.60
C LEU A 47 -0.01 3.27 -3.06
N ASP A 48 0.25 4.55 -3.26
CA ASP A 48 -0.72 5.64 -3.09
C ASP A 48 -1.22 6.06 -4.47
N MET A 49 -2.37 5.54 -4.87
CA MET A 49 -2.97 5.86 -6.17
C MET A 49 -3.53 7.28 -6.18
N TYR A 50 -4.06 7.76 -5.05
CA TYR A 50 -4.68 9.08 -4.95
C TYR A 50 -3.69 10.23 -4.85
N GLY A 51 -2.43 9.94 -4.51
CA GLY A 51 -1.38 10.93 -4.38
C GLY A 51 -1.44 11.69 -3.05
N ASP A 52 -0.33 12.35 -2.71
CA ASP A 52 -0.18 13.19 -1.51
C ASP A 52 -0.50 12.52 -0.16
N GLY A 53 -0.64 11.20 -0.12
CA GLY A 53 -1.02 10.45 1.08
C GLY A 53 -2.50 10.59 1.43
N LYS A 54 -3.37 10.83 0.45
CA LYS A 54 -4.82 10.92 0.66
C LYS A 54 -5.37 9.58 1.15
N VAL A 55 -6.06 9.64 2.28
CA VAL A 55 -6.79 8.53 2.88
C VAL A 55 -8.14 9.06 3.30
N ALA A 56 -9.21 8.47 2.76
CA ALA A 56 -10.56 8.89 3.04
C ALA A 56 -10.99 8.47 4.46
N SER A 57 -11.74 9.34 5.11
CA SER A 57 -12.29 9.15 6.45
C SER A 57 -13.78 8.77 6.43
N ASP A 58 -14.47 9.01 5.31
CA ASP A 58 -15.88 8.68 5.10
C ASP A 58 -16.17 8.29 3.63
N PRO A 59 -17.33 7.64 3.35
CA PRO A 59 -17.69 7.19 2.00
C PRO A 59 -17.76 8.29 0.93
N ASP A 60 -18.14 9.52 1.31
CA ASP A 60 -18.29 10.62 0.35
C ASP A 60 -16.89 11.09 -0.10
N GLU A 61 -15.95 11.23 0.84
CA GLU A 61 -14.55 11.53 0.55
C GLU A 61 -13.90 10.42 -0.30
N ALA A 62 -14.15 9.15 0.03
CA ALA A 62 -13.65 8.00 -0.74
C ALA A 62 -14.19 8.02 -2.19
N GLY A 63 -15.48 8.34 -2.36
CA GLY A 63 -16.09 8.53 -3.67
C GLY A 63 -15.47 9.68 -4.46
N GLN A 64 -15.17 10.81 -3.81
CA GLN A 64 -14.51 11.94 -4.45
C GLN A 64 -13.10 11.58 -4.94
N PHE A 65 -12.31 10.90 -4.10
CA PHE A 65 -10.96 10.49 -4.47
C PHE A 65 -10.94 9.48 -5.62
N MET A 66 -11.83 8.47 -5.58
CA MET A 66 -11.94 7.49 -6.66
C MET A 66 -12.31 8.11 -8.00
N ASN A 67 -13.26 9.06 -8.01
CA ASN A 67 -13.69 9.72 -9.23
C ASN A 67 -12.70 10.78 -9.75
N ALA A 68 -11.69 11.13 -8.96
CA ALA A 68 -10.64 12.09 -9.32
C ALA A 68 -9.35 11.43 -9.85
N LEU A 69 -9.29 10.09 -9.89
CA LEU A 69 -8.24 9.31 -10.56
C LEU A 69 -8.34 9.41 -12.08
#